data_AF-A0A3D4H5P2-F1
#
_entry.id   AF-A0A3D4H5P2-F1
#
_cell.length_a   1.000
_cell.length_b   1.000
_cell.length_c   1.000
_cell.angle_alpha   90.00
_cell.angle_beta   90.00
_cell.angle_gamma   90.00
#
_symmetry.space_group_name_H-M   'P 1'
#
loop_
_entity.id
_entity.type
_entity.pdbx_description
1 polymer ?
#
loop_
_entity_poly.entity_id
_entity_poly.type
_entity_poly.pdbx_seq_one_letter_code
_entity_poly.pdbx_strand_id
1 'polypeptide(L)'
;MNEIQEAPTTFNGIRKQLGPGLIISANIVGSGELIVTTKLGADVGFIMLWFIILGCLIKVFVQLELGRYAISKRKTTLEALNTVPGPKLVVSWLVWIWTLMYAAIFFQLSGMVGGLAQVFNLAG
;
A
#
# COMPACT_ATOMS: atom_id res chain seq x y z
N MET A 1 -8.69 31.68 10.57
CA MET A 1 -8.18 30.32 10.27
C MET A 1 -9.33 29.49 9.68
N ASN A 2 -9.65 29.70 8.41
CA ASN A 2 -10.60 28.85 7.67
C ASN A 2 -9.76 27.91 6.80
N GLU A 3 -9.31 26.79 7.37
CA GLU A 3 -8.52 25.76 6.67
C GLU A 3 -9.43 24.80 5.87
N ILE A 4 -10.25 25.36 4.98
CA ILE A 4 -10.93 24.57 3.95
C ILE A 4 -10.41 25.10 2.61
N GLN A 5 -9.29 24.52 2.18
CA GLN A 5 -8.74 24.79 0.85
C GLN A 5 -9.70 24.17 -0.18
N GLU A 6 -10.31 24.99 -1.02
CA GLU A 6 -11.15 24.49 -2.11
C GLU A 6 -10.31 23.64 -3.08
N ALA A 7 -10.92 22.56 -3.59
CA ALA A 7 -10.27 21.66 -4.53
C ALA A 7 -9.85 22.46 -5.78
N PRO A 8 -8.59 22.39 -6.23
CA PRO A 8 -8.15 23.17 -7.37
C PRO A 8 -8.89 22.72 -8.63
N THR A 9 -9.63 23.65 -9.23
CA THR A 9 -10.37 23.42 -10.48
C THR A 9 -9.53 23.65 -11.74
N THR A 10 -8.33 24.22 -11.58
CA THR A 10 -7.40 24.51 -12.68
C THR A 10 -6.39 23.37 -12.86
N PHE A 11 -6.14 22.95 -14.11
CA PHE A 11 -5.12 21.95 -14.47
C PHE A 11 -3.75 22.17 -13.82
N ASN A 12 -3.29 23.43 -13.73
CA ASN A 12 -2.00 23.75 -13.09
C ASN A 12 -2.03 23.64 -11.56
N GLY A 13 -3.20 23.81 -10.93
CA GLY A 13 -3.40 23.59 -9.50
C GLY A 13 -3.45 22.10 -9.15
N ILE A 14 -4.11 21.28 -9.98
CA ILE A 14 -4.13 19.82 -9.86
C ILE A 14 -2.71 19.25 -9.95
N ARG A 15 -1.90 19.73 -10.91
CA ARG A 15 -0.51 19.25 -11.07
C ARG A 15 0.36 19.49 -9.82
N LYS A 16 0.14 20.59 -9.09
CA LYS A 16 0.86 20.87 -7.83
C LYS A 16 0.44 19.93 -6.68
N GLN A 17 -0.76 19.37 -6.73
CA GLN A 17 -1.29 18.46 -5.70
C GLN A 17 -1.15 16.96 -6.07
N LEU A 18 -0.58 16.62 -7.23
CA LEU A 18 -0.30 15.22 -7.60
C LEU A 18 0.81 14.58 -6.76
N GLY A 19 1.73 15.39 -6.21
CA GLY A 19 2.90 14.91 -5.47
C GLY A 19 2.57 13.94 -4.33
N PRO A 20 1.70 14.30 -3.38
CA PRO A 20 1.31 13.43 -2.27
C PRO A 20 0.70 12.09 -2.74
N GLY A 21 -0.16 12.12 -3.76
CA GLY A 21 -0.79 10.92 -4.31
C GLY A 21 0.22 9.98 -4.97
N LEU A 22 1.20 10.54 -5.69
CA LEU A 22 2.27 9.78 -6.31
C LEU A 22 3.19 9.12 -5.26
N ILE A 23 3.55 9.84 -4.20
CA ILE A 23 4.39 9.31 -3.10
C ILE A 23 3.70 8.13 -2.41
N ILE A 24 2.40 8.27 -2.11
CA ILE A 24 1.63 7.18 -1.49
C ILE A 24 1.57 5.97 -2.43
N SER A 25 1.30 6.20 -3.72
CA SER A 25 1.26 5.13 -4.73
C SER A 25 2.60 4.39 -4.87
N ALA A 26 3.71 5.13 -4.84
CA ALA A 26 5.06 4.56 -4.91
C ALA A 26 5.41 3.72 -3.68
N ASN A 27 4.87 4.03 -2.51
CA ASN A 27 5.09 3.26 -1.28
C ASN A 27 4.32 1.93 -1.29
N ILE A 28 3.10 1.92 -1.83
CA ILE A 28 2.26 0.72 -1.88
C ILE A 28 2.82 -0.33 -2.85
N VAL A 29 3.37 0.11 -3.99
CA VAL A 29 4.00 -0.79 -4.97
C VAL A 29 5.40 -1.15 -4.49
N GLY A 30 5.48 -2.22 -3.69
CA GLY A 30 6.73 -2.70 -3.10
C GLY A 30 7.59 -3.54 -4.05
N SER A 31 8.86 -3.68 -3.69
CA SER A 31 9.82 -4.59 -4.36
C SER A 31 9.36 -6.04 -4.37
N GLY A 32 8.61 -6.48 -3.36
CA GLY A 32 8.06 -7.84 -3.29
C GLY A 32 7.06 -8.13 -4.41
N GLU A 33 6.19 -7.17 -4.76
CA GLU A 33 5.28 -7.33 -5.90
C GLU A 33 6.05 -7.45 -7.22
N LEU A 34 7.14 -6.69 -7.37
CA LEU A 34 8.02 -6.74 -8.55
C LEU A 34 8.73 -8.10 -8.70
N ILE A 35 9.31 -8.64 -7.63
CA ILE A 35 10.02 -9.93 -7.64
C ILE A 35 9.04 -11.08 -7.90
N VAL A 36 7.86 -11.06 -7.27
CA VAL A 36 6.86 -12.12 -7.44
C VAL A 36 6.24 -12.05 -8.83
N THR A 37 6.00 -10.86 -9.37
CA THR A 37 5.45 -10.69 -10.72
C THR A 37 6.39 -11.22 -11.80
N THR A 38 7.70 -10.92 -11.70
CA THR A 38 8.69 -11.44 -12.66
C THR A 38 8.87 -12.95 -12.54
N LYS A 39 8.88 -13.48 -11.31
CA LYS A 39 8.91 -14.93 -11.07
C LYS A 39 7.67 -15.63 -11.66
N LEU A 40 6.48 -15.10 -11.38
CA LEU A 40 5.23 -15.66 -11.90
C LEU A 40 5.17 -15.59 -13.44
N GLY A 41 5.68 -14.50 -14.01
CA GLY A 41 5.82 -14.35 -15.46
C GLY A 41 6.83 -15.33 -16.08
N ALA A 42 7.88 -15.71 -15.35
CA ALA A 42 8.84 -16.73 -15.78
C ALA A 42 8.27 -18.15 -15.69
N ASP A 43 7.53 -18.46 -14.62
CA ASP A 43 6.99 -19.81 -14.37
C ASP A 43 5.76 -20.13 -15.24
N VAL A 44 4.87 -19.15 -15.44
CA VAL A 44 3.54 -19.37 -16.06
C VAL A 44 3.32 -18.52 -17.33
N GLY A 45 4.33 -17.76 -17.75
CA GLY A 45 4.25 -16.87 -18.89
C GLY A 45 3.20 -15.75 -18.70
N PHE A 46 2.64 -15.28 -19.81
CA PHE A 46 1.65 -14.19 -19.82
C PHE A 46 0.22 -14.61 -19.47
N ILE A 47 -0.03 -15.89 -19.15
CA ILE A 47 -1.37 -16.39 -18.83
C ILE A 47 -1.94 -15.72 -17.57
N MET A 48 -1.09 -15.38 -16.60
CA MET A 48 -1.47 -14.71 -15.34
C MET A 48 -1.56 -13.18 -15.46
N LEU A 49 -1.30 -12.58 -16.63
CA LEU A 49 -1.22 -11.12 -16.77
C LEU A 49 -2.55 -10.43 -16.40
N TRP A 50 -3.69 -11.03 -16.74
CA TRP A 50 -5.01 -10.50 -16.39
C TRP A 50 -5.22 -10.42 -14.86
N PHE A 51 -4.65 -11.37 -14.11
CA PHE A 51 -4.76 -11.40 -12.65
C PHE A 51 -3.96 -10.26 -12.01
N ILE A 52 -2.78 -9.94 -12.58
CA ILE A 52 -1.96 -8.81 -12.15
C ILE A 52 -2.69 -7.48 -12.40
N ILE A 53 -3.27 -7.30 -13.59
CA ILE A 53 -4.04 -6.09 -13.93
C ILE A 53 -5.24 -5.95 -12.99
N LEU A 54 -5.98 -7.02 -12.76
CA LEU A 54 -7.13 -7.04 -11.85
C LEU A 54 -6.72 -6.71 -10.41
N GLY A 55 -5.63 -7.28 -9.91
CA GLY A 55 -5.09 -6.97 -8.59
C GLY A 55 -4.67 -5.51 -8.46
N CYS A 56 -4.02 -4.96 -9.49
CA CYS A 56 -3.66 -3.54 -9.56
C CYS A 56 -4.87 -2.61 -9.58
N LEU A 57 -5.97 -2.98 -10.26
CA LEU A 57 -7.20 -2.19 -10.23
C LEU A 57 -7.83 -2.22 -8.84
N ILE A 58 -8.04 -3.41 -8.27
CA ILE A 58 -8.69 -3.55 -6.96
C ILE A 58 -7.90 -2.82 -5.88
N LYS A 59 -6.57 -2.97 -5.84
CA LYS A 59 -5.75 -2.32 -4.81
C LYS A 59 -5.82 -0.80 -4.87
N VAL A 60 -5.83 -0.22 -6.09
CA VAL A 60 -5.96 1.24 -6.26
C VAL A 60 -7.34 1.72 -5.78
N PHE A 61 -8.42 1.03 -6.14
CA PHE A 61 -9.77 1.40 -5.69
C PHE A 61 -9.90 1.36 -4.16
N VAL A 62 -9.40 0.29 -3.53
CA VAL A 62 -9.40 0.16 -2.07
C VAL A 62 -8.60 1.29 -1.43
N GLN A 63 -7.43 1.64 -1.97
CA GLN A 63 -6.63 2.74 -1.47
C GLN A 63 -7.35 4.09 -1.58
N LEU A 64 -8.05 4.33 -2.69
CA LEU A 64 -8.80 5.56 -2.95
C LEU A 64 -9.95 5.72 -1.96
N GLU A 65 -10.71 4.65 -1.71
CA GLU A 65 -11.81 4.64 -0.75
C GLU A 65 -11.31 4.85 0.68
N LEU A 66 -10.24 4.15 1.09
CA LEU A 66 -9.65 4.32 2.41
C LEU A 66 -9.07 5.73 2.61
N GLY A 67 -8.41 6.29 1.60
CA GLY A 67 -7.89 7.66 1.62
C GLY A 67 -9.02 8.68 1.70
N ARG A 68 -10.08 8.51 0.90
CA ARG A 68 -11.28 9.35 0.94
C ARG A 68 -11.97 9.28 2.30
N TYR A 69 -12.08 8.09 2.89
CA TYR A 69 -12.66 7.89 4.21
C TYR A 69 -11.84 8.59 5.31
N ALA A 70 -10.52 8.44 5.28
CA ALA A 70 -9.62 9.06 6.26
C ALA A 70 -9.70 10.60 6.21
N ILE A 71 -9.69 11.18 5.00
CA ILE A 71 -9.80 12.63 4.79
C ILE A 71 -11.18 13.14 5.22
N SER A 72 -12.26 12.46 4.81
CA SER A 72 -13.64 12.89 5.08
C SER A 72 -14.00 12.81 6.57
N LYS A 73 -13.57 11.75 7.27
CA LYS A 73 -13.89 11.54 8.69
C LYS A 73 -12.87 12.15 9.65
N ARG A 74 -11.76 12.71 9.16
CA ARG A 74 -10.60 13.19 9.94
C ARG A 74 -10.14 12.17 11.00
N LYS A 75 -10.26 10.89 10.68
CA LYS A 75 -9.83 9.77 11.52
C LYS A 75 -8.67 9.07 10.84
N THR A 76 -7.73 8.59 11.62
CA THR A 76 -6.66 7.75 11.08
C THR A 76 -7.27 6.48 10.48
N THR A 77 -6.63 5.89 9.48
CA THR A 77 -7.09 4.63 8.88
C THR A 77 -7.21 3.52 9.93
N LEU A 78 -6.40 3.57 10.99
CA LEU A 78 -6.46 2.65 12.14
C LEU A 78 -7.72 2.87 13.01
N GLU A 79 -8.10 4.12 13.26
CA GLU A 79 -9.36 4.44 13.95
C GLU A 79 -10.57 4.06 13.10
N ALA A 80 -10.49 4.24 11.77
CA ALA A 80 -11.51 3.78 10.83
C ALA A 80 -11.71 2.25 10.91
N LEU A 81 -10.61 1.49 10.93
CA LEU A 81 -10.63 0.03 11.09
C LEU A 81 -11.12 -0.39 12.49
N ASN A 82 -10.91 0.43 13.51
CA ASN A 82 -11.42 0.18 14.86
C ASN A 82 -12.93 0.46 14.99
N THR A 83 -13.49 1.30 14.11
CA THR A 83 -14.94 1.55 14.04
C THR A 83 -15.72 0.49 13.27
N VAL A 84 -15.06 -0.39 12.52
CA VAL A 84 -15.73 -1.51 11.83
C VAL A 84 -16.32 -2.48 12.88
N PRO A 85 -17.62 -2.82 12.80
CA PRO A 85 -18.23 -3.76 13.73
C PRO A 85 -17.64 -5.16 13.49
N GLY A 86 -16.95 -5.68 14.50
CA GLY A 86 -16.33 -7.00 14.51
C GLY A 86 -16.03 -7.45 15.94
N PRO A 87 -15.57 -8.69 16.17
CA PRO A 87 -15.26 -9.18 17.51
C PRO A 87 -14.14 -8.31 18.13
N LYS A 88 -14.50 -7.59 19.19
CA LYS A 88 -13.61 -6.70 19.96
C LYS A 88 -13.16 -7.44 21.20
N LEU A 89 -11.99 -8.08 21.16
CA LEU A 89 -11.38 -8.65 22.36
C LEU A 89 -10.78 -7.54 23.25
N VAL A 90 -10.13 -6.53 22.63
CA VAL A 90 -9.67 -5.25 23.25
C VAL A 90 -9.66 -4.13 22.21
N VAL A 91 -9.23 -4.46 20.98
CA VAL A 91 -9.24 -3.62 19.77
C VAL A 91 -9.91 -4.43 18.64
N SER A 92 -10.43 -3.77 17.60
CA SER A 92 -11.03 -4.47 16.44
C SER A 92 -10.07 -5.52 15.86
N TRP A 93 -10.61 -6.69 15.48
CA TRP A 93 -9.86 -7.80 14.86
C TRP A 93 -8.98 -7.35 13.67
N LEU A 94 -9.44 -6.34 12.94
CA LEU A 94 -8.69 -5.73 11.83
C LEU A 94 -7.38 -5.06 12.26
N VAL A 95 -7.34 -4.48 13.47
CA VAL A 95 -6.12 -3.85 14.00
C VAL A 95 -5.08 -4.92 14.35
N TRP A 96 -5.51 -6.07 14.89
CA TRP A 96 -4.60 -7.19 15.13
C TRP A 96 -4.02 -7.77 13.85
N ILE A 97 -4.85 -7.96 12.81
CA ILE A 97 -4.38 -8.36 11.48
C ILE A 97 -3.39 -7.33 10.93
N TRP A 98 -3.70 -6.04 11.04
CA TRP A 98 -2.80 -4.97 10.59
C TRP A 98 -1.45 -5.00 11.33
N THR A 99 -1.45 -5.19 12.65
CA THR A 99 -0.22 -5.30 13.45
C THR A 99 0.61 -6.53 13.06
N LEU A 100 -0.02 -7.69 12.87
CA LEU A 100 0.67 -8.89 12.38
C LEU A 100 1.26 -8.68 10.98
N MET A 101 0.51 -8.04 10.09
CA MET A 101 0.98 -7.73 8.75
C MET A 101 2.17 -6.76 8.78
N TYR A 102 2.14 -5.75 9.66
CA TYR A 102 3.24 -4.83 9.85
C TYR A 102 4.50 -5.53 10.39
N ALA A 103 4.33 -6.46 11.34
CA ALA A 103 5.42 -7.31 11.82
C ALA A 103 6.02 -8.18 10.70
N ALA A 104 5.18 -8.78 9.85
CA ALA A 104 5.63 -9.58 8.71
C ALA A 104 6.44 -8.75 7.69
N ILE A 105 6.04 -7.49 7.45
CA ILE A 105 6.77 -6.57 6.56
C ILE A 105 8.17 -6.29 7.11
N PHE A 106 8.34 -6.11 8.42
CA PHE A 106 9.67 -5.96 9.02
C PHE A 106 10.58 -7.17 8.74
N PHE A 107 10.06 -8.40 8.92
CA PHE A 107 10.82 -9.60 8.58
C PHE A 107 11.18 -9.67 7.09
N GLN A 108 10.25 -9.26 6.22
CA GLN A 108 10.48 -9.25 4.77
C GLN A 108 11.59 -8.26 4.36
N LEU A 109 11.61 -7.06 4.95
CA LEU A 109 12.68 -6.08 4.77
C LEU A 109 14.04 -6.63 5.23
N SER A 110 14.09 -7.28 6.39
CA SER A 110 15.31 -7.94 6.90
C SER A 110 15.80 -9.03 5.95
N GLY A 111 14.90 -9.85 5.41
CA GLY A 111 15.25 -10.90 4.45
C GLY A 111 15.84 -10.35 3.14
N MET A 112 15.29 -9.24 2.62
CA MET A 112 15.83 -8.58 1.42
C MET A 112 17.24 -8.04 1.64
N VAL A 113 17.48 -7.35 2.76
CA VAL A 113 18.81 -6.80 3.09
C VAL A 113 19.82 -7.93 3.29
N GLY A 114 19.43 -9.03 3.94
CA GLY A 114 20.27 -10.22 4.09
C GLY A 114 20.63 -10.88 2.75
N GLY A 115 19.66 -11.00 1.84
CA GLY A 115 19.90 -11.54 0.49
C GLY A 115 20.87 -10.69 -0.33
N LEU A 116 20.74 -9.36 -0.27
CA LEU A 116 21.70 -8.45 -0.92
C LEU A 116 23.11 -8.61 -0.33
N ALA A 117 23.24 -8.69 0.99
CA ALA A 117 24.53 -8.87 1.65
C ALA A 117 25.23 -10.18 1.23
N GLN A 118 24.49 -11.27 1.06
CA GLN A 118 25.03 -12.55 0.57
C GLN A 118 25.54 -12.44 -0.87
N VAL A 119 24.82 -11.75 -1.76
CA VAL A 119 25.26 -11.54 -3.14
C VAL A 119 26.55 -10.72 -3.19
N PHE A 120 26.66 -9.66 -2.39
CA PHE A 120 27.89 -8.87 -2.29
C PHE A 120 29.07 -9.67 -1.73
N ASN A 121 28.84 -10.57 -0.76
CA ASN A 121 29.89 -11.42 -0.21
C ASN A 121 30.34 -12.53 -1.18
N LEU A 122 29.45 -13.00 -2.06
CA LEU A 122 29.79 -13.98 -3.08
C LEU A 122 30.51 -13.36 -4.29
N ALA A 123 30.32 -12.05 -4.52
CA ALA A 123 30.84 -11.32 -5.67
C ALA A 123 32.16 -10.56 -5.41
N GLY A 124 32.58 -10.43 -4.15
CA GLY A 124 33.86 -9.85 -3.73
C GLY A 124 34.79 -10.90 -3.18
#